data_AF-A0A922I3P2-F1
#
_entry.id   AF-A0A922I3P2-F1
#
_cell.length_a   1.000
_cell.length_b   1.000
_cell.length_c   1.000
_cell.angle_alpha   90.00
_cell.angle_beta   90.00
_cell.angle_gamma   90.00
#
_symmetry.space_group_name_H-M   'P 1'
#
loop_
_entity.id
_entity.type
_entity.pdbx_description
1 polymer ?
#
loop_
_entity_poly.entity_id
_entity_poly.type
_entity_poly.pdbx_seq_one_letter_code
_entity_poly.pdbx_strand_id
1 'polypeptide(L)'
;QVQIKEDFCGMDVNQPLGTTNPIETEPAIMFDNVLLTSVAATATNDYSVAFLGTNDGHLKKVVIEGQRHQINMDQSRVSIKAYEFADIVIQQGHRINPDMFVAHGYLYVMTTRRVTMVKVQECHQHRTCMDCLGARDPYCGWCSLENKCSIRNDCAEATSDPLYWLSYKSGKCTTISNVNPAQIQRTTTRTLNLVIDNLPMTENGHYLCVFTMYGKSQTTNATRSPTGVFCPTPSTDTLPLIQTDTRP
;
A
#
# COMPACT_ATOMS: atom_id res chain seq x y z
N GLN A 1 -19.25 -47.80 -19.06
CA GLN A 1 -17.99 -47.01 -19.06
C GLN A 1 -18.03 -46.10 -17.84
N VAL A 2 -17.05 -46.18 -16.95
CA VAL A 2 -16.98 -45.28 -15.79
C VAL A 2 -16.36 -43.97 -16.27
N GLN A 3 -17.05 -42.85 -16.05
CA GLN A 3 -16.49 -41.52 -16.31
C GLN A 3 -15.74 -41.07 -15.06
N ILE A 4 -14.43 -40.90 -15.18
CA ILE A 4 -13.62 -40.29 -14.13
C ILE A 4 -13.71 -38.78 -14.32
N LYS A 5 -14.19 -38.09 -13.29
CA LYS A 5 -14.37 -36.64 -13.22
C LYS A 5 -13.69 -36.12 -11.94
N GLU A 6 -13.67 -34.80 -11.75
CA GLU A 6 -13.05 -34.17 -10.57
C GLU A 6 -13.67 -34.64 -9.24
N ASP A 7 -14.94 -35.05 -9.26
CA ASP A 7 -15.71 -35.55 -8.13
C ASP A 7 -15.64 -37.08 -7.96
N PHE A 8 -14.71 -37.76 -8.64
CA PHE A 8 -14.58 -39.21 -8.55
C PHE A 8 -14.03 -39.67 -7.19
N CYS A 9 -14.84 -40.38 -6.42
CA CYS A 9 -14.50 -40.88 -5.08
C CYS A 9 -13.96 -42.32 -5.02
N GLY A 10 -13.49 -42.88 -6.14
CA GLY A 10 -12.91 -44.23 -6.17
C GLY A 10 -13.89 -45.35 -6.50
N MET A 11 -13.35 -46.56 -6.60
CA MET A 11 -14.06 -47.83 -6.79
C MET A 11 -13.30 -48.94 -6.05
N ASP A 12 -13.90 -50.13 -5.92
CA ASP A 12 -13.29 -51.29 -5.24
C ASP A 12 -12.01 -51.81 -5.91
N VAL A 13 -11.68 -51.34 -7.12
CA VAL A 13 -10.50 -51.72 -7.90
C VAL A 13 -9.55 -50.54 -8.10
N ASN A 14 -8.26 -50.83 -8.29
CA ASN A 14 -7.20 -49.84 -8.50
C ASN A 14 -7.07 -48.83 -7.33
N GLN A 15 -7.07 -49.33 -6.09
CA GLN A 15 -6.78 -48.55 -4.89
C GLN A 15 -5.87 -49.33 -3.93
N PRO A 16 -4.92 -48.67 -3.23
CA PRO A 16 -4.59 -47.24 -3.32
C PRO A 16 -3.82 -46.89 -4.59
N LEU A 17 -4.07 -45.70 -5.14
CA LEU A 17 -3.34 -45.16 -6.30
C LEU A 17 -2.07 -44.44 -5.85
N GLY A 18 -0.97 -44.71 -6.52
CA GLY A 18 0.27 -43.93 -6.44
C GLY A 18 0.63 -43.34 -7.79
N THR A 19 1.44 -42.27 -7.79
CA THR A 19 2.04 -41.69 -9.00
C THR A 19 3.55 -41.73 -8.90
N THR A 20 4.22 -42.00 -10.01
CA THR A 20 5.68 -41.83 -10.15
C THR A 20 6.07 -40.45 -10.63
N ASN A 21 5.13 -39.73 -11.26
CA ASN A 21 5.36 -38.39 -11.78
C ASN A 21 4.92 -37.36 -10.72
N PRO A 22 5.84 -36.47 -10.27
CA PRO A 22 5.52 -35.44 -9.30
C PRO A 22 4.69 -34.32 -9.94
N ILE A 23 4.01 -33.55 -9.08
CA ILE A 23 3.40 -32.28 -9.49
C ILE A 23 4.48 -31.20 -9.38
N GLU A 24 4.78 -30.55 -10.50
CA GLU A 24 5.83 -29.53 -10.60
C GLU A 24 5.21 -28.12 -10.67
N THR A 25 5.92 -27.14 -10.10
CA THR A 25 5.55 -25.73 -10.16
C THR A 25 6.79 -24.85 -10.07
N GLU A 26 6.72 -23.64 -10.64
CA GLU A 26 7.79 -22.65 -10.49
C GLU A 26 7.71 -21.99 -9.10
N PRO A 27 8.84 -21.83 -8.38
CA PRO A 27 8.84 -21.19 -7.08
C PRO A 27 8.45 -19.72 -7.19
N ALA A 28 7.55 -19.24 -6.31
CA ALA A 28 7.17 -17.83 -6.27
C ALA A 28 8.35 -16.92 -5.84
N ILE A 29 9.16 -17.40 -4.88
CA ILE A 29 10.35 -16.71 -4.37
C ILE A 29 11.36 -17.76 -3.89
N MET A 30 12.65 -17.45 -4.02
CA MET A 30 13.77 -18.25 -3.52
C MET A 30 14.62 -17.39 -2.58
N PHE A 31 15.16 -18.01 -1.53
CA PHE A 31 16.09 -17.37 -0.62
C PHE A 31 17.41 -18.14 -0.59
N ASP A 32 18.51 -17.44 -0.85
CA ASP A 32 19.84 -18.03 -0.77
C ASP A 32 20.28 -18.13 0.69
N ASN A 33 20.82 -19.29 1.08
CA ASN A 33 21.35 -19.55 2.42
C ASN A 33 20.35 -19.38 3.58
N VAL A 34 19.05 -19.39 3.32
CA VAL A 34 18.00 -19.33 4.35
C VAL A 34 17.20 -20.62 4.33
N LEU A 35 17.14 -21.32 5.45
CA LEU A 35 16.24 -22.46 5.63
C LEU A 35 14.89 -21.96 6.12
N LEU A 36 13.88 -21.99 5.25
CA LEU A 36 12.49 -21.74 5.60
C LEU A 36 11.92 -22.93 6.38
N THR A 37 11.13 -22.66 7.42
CA THR A 37 10.67 -23.66 8.38
C THR A 37 9.17 -23.67 8.63
N SER A 38 8.48 -22.60 8.23
CA SER A 38 7.04 -22.44 8.41
C SER A 38 6.46 -21.48 7.37
N VAL A 39 5.18 -21.62 7.09
CA VAL A 39 4.43 -20.72 6.21
C VAL A 39 3.03 -20.49 6.76
N ALA A 40 2.58 -19.24 6.73
CA ALA A 40 1.19 -18.85 6.88
C ALA A 40 0.86 -17.83 5.79
N ALA A 41 -0.37 -17.81 5.32
CA ALA A 41 -0.78 -16.90 4.28
C ALA A 41 -2.06 -16.17 4.67
N THR A 42 -2.19 -14.96 4.16
CA THR A 42 -3.42 -14.17 4.21
C THR A 42 -3.55 -13.38 2.91
N ALA A 43 -4.67 -12.70 2.74
CA ALA A 43 -4.92 -11.86 1.59
C ALA A 43 -5.33 -10.47 2.05
N THR A 44 -4.89 -9.46 1.31
CA THR A 44 -5.52 -8.14 1.29
C THR A 44 -6.53 -8.11 0.13
N ASN A 45 -7.13 -6.96 -0.13
CA ASN A 45 -8.06 -6.81 -1.25
C ASN A 45 -7.41 -7.11 -2.61
N ASP A 46 -6.11 -6.78 -2.73
CA ASP A 46 -5.42 -6.74 -4.02
C ASP A 46 -4.20 -7.69 -4.07
N TYR A 47 -3.81 -8.29 -2.94
CA TYR A 47 -2.55 -9.03 -2.79
C TYR A 47 -2.69 -10.29 -1.96
N SER A 48 -1.90 -11.32 -2.30
CA SER A 48 -1.63 -12.44 -1.39
C SER A 48 -0.36 -12.13 -0.59
N VAL A 49 -0.38 -12.39 0.71
CA VAL A 49 0.76 -12.16 1.61
C VAL A 49 1.12 -13.46 2.30
N ALA A 50 2.38 -13.86 2.19
CA ALA A 50 2.96 -15.00 2.87
C ALA A 50 3.89 -14.54 4.00
N PHE A 51 3.75 -15.17 5.15
CA PHE A 51 4.63 -15.07 6.29
C PHE A 51 5.48 -16.34 6.35
N LEU A 52 6.80 -16.19 6.28
CA LEU A 52 7.75 -17.30 6.20
C LEU A 52 8.65 -17.25 7.43
N GLY A 53 8.62 -18.30 8.26
CA GLY A 53 9.55 -18.44 9.38
C GLY A 53 10.85 -19.11 8.94
N THR A 54 11.94 -18.78 9.60
CA THR A 54 13.27 -19.34 9.31
C THR A 54 13.83 -20.18 10.45
N ASN A 55 14.86 -20.97 10.16
CA ASN A 55 15.56 -21.78 11.15
C ASN A 55 16.38 -20.95 12.17
N ASP A 56 16.75 -19.72 11.82
CA ASP A 56 17.49 -18.78 12.67
C ASP A 56 16.61 -17.72 13.36
N GLY A 57 15.29 -17.87 13.28
CA GLY A 57 14.35 -17.10 14.10
C GLY A 57 13.90 -15.76 13.50
N HIS A 58 14.03 -15.63 12.19
CA HIS A 58 13.47 -14.54 11.41
C HIS A 58 12.06 -14.87 10.90
N LEU A 59 11.27 -13.83 10.72
CA LEU A 59 9.97 -13.85 10.07
C LEU A 59 10.05 -12.93 8.85
N LYS A 60 10.01 -13.53 7.66
CA LYS A 60 9.99 -12.81 6.39
C LYS A 60 8.55 -12.60 5.95
N LYS A 61 8.22 -11.38 5.52
CA LYS A 61 6.94 -11.04 4.92
C LYS A 61 7.12 -10.87 3.41
N VAL A 62 6.36 -11.65 2.65
CA VAL A 62 6.44 -11.71 1.20
C VAL A 62 5.09 -11.38 0.61
N VAL A 63 5.07 -10.50 -0.37
CA VAL A 63 3.88 -10.28 -1.20
C VAL A 63 4.00 -11.13 -2.45
N ILE A 64 2.88 -11.75 -2.84
CA ILE A 64 2.77 -12.60 -4.02
C ILE A 64 1.71 -11.98 -4.94
N GLU A 65 2.15 -11.65 -6.15
CA GLU A 65 1.33 -11.06 -7.19
C GLU A 65 1.23 -12.01 -8.38
N GLY A 66 0.03 -12.48 -8.68
CA GLY A 66 -0.24 -13.22 -9.91
C GLY A 66 -0.73 -12.27 -11.00
N GLN A 67 -0.01 -12.18 -12.11
CA GLN A 67 -0.50 -11.54 -13.34
C GLN A 67 -0.91 -12.61 -14.34
N ARG A 68 -2.21 -12.67 -14.66
CA ARG A 68 -2.71 -13.50 -15.76
C ARG A 68 -2.36 -12.82 -17.08
N HIS A 69 -1.37 -13.35 -17.78
CA HIS A 69 -1.11 -12.99 -19.17
C HIS A 69 -1.99 -13.87 -20.07
N GLN A 70 -2.98 -13.26 -20.70
CA GLN A 70 -3.73 -13.92 -21.75
C GLN A 70 -2.90 -13.87 -23.03
N ILE A 71 -2.35 -15.02 -23.41
CA ILE A 71 -1.52 -15.14 -24.61
C ILE A 71 -2.42 -15.35 -25.82
N ASN A 72 -3.44 -16.21 -25.68
CA ASN A 72 -4.50 -16.45 -26.66
C ASN A 72 -5.82 -16.78 -25.93
N MET A 73 -6.94 -16.90 -26.66
CA MET A 73 -8.27 -17.21 -26.11
C MET A 73 -8.33 -18.50 -25.28
N ASP A 74 -7.43 -19.45 -25.55
CA ASP A 74 -7.35 -20.78 -24.91
C ASP A 74 -6.08 -20.97 -24.05
N GLN A 75 -5.22 -19.95 -23.92
CA GLN A 75 -3.98 -20.02 -23.15
C GLN A 75 -3.78 -18.79 -22.28
N SER A 76 -3.92 -18.98 -20.97
CA SER A 76 -3.54 -18.02 -19.95
C SER A 76 -2.30 -18.54 -19.22
N ARG A 77 -1.19 -17.79 -19.29
CA ARG A 77 -0.02 -18.03 -18.43
C ARG A 77 -0.12 -17.09 -17.23
N VAL A 78 0.00 -17.63 -16.03
CA VAL A 78 0.11 -16.80 -14.82
C VAL A 78 1.59 -16.53 -14.59
N SER A 79 2.03 -15.29 -14.70
CA SER A 79 3.34 -14.90 -14.19
C SER A 79 3.18 -14.57 -12.70
N ILE A 80 3.99 -15.21 -11.87
CA ILE A 80 4.03 -14.94 -10.44
C ILE A 80 5.21 -14.02 -10.19
N LYS A 81 4.97 -12.89 -9.54
CA LYS A 81 6.00 -12.01 -9.00
C LYS A 81 5.86 -12.03 -7.49
N ALA A 82 6.92 -12.35 -6.79
CA ALA A 82 6.95 -12.21 -5.34
C ALA A 82 8.22 -11.50 -4.91
N TYR A 83 8.10 -10.73 -3.83
CA TYR A 83 9.24 -10.05 -3.23
C TYR A 83 9.05 -9.94 -1.72
N GLU A 84 10.17 -10.02 -1.01
CA GLU A 84 10.22 -9.72 0.41
C GLU A 84 10.08 -8.21 0.62
N PHE A 85 9.16 -7.79 1.48
CA PHE A 85 8.99 -6.39 1.85
C PHE A 85 9.34 -6.12 3.32
N ALA A 86 9.51 -7.16 4.14
CA ALA A 86 9.98 -7.03 5.51
C ALA A 86 10.67 -8.31 6.01
N ASP A 87 11.66 -8.13 6.88
CA ASP A 87 12.32 -9.17 7.66
C ASP A 87 12.36 -8.74 9.13
N ILE A 88 11.76 -9.54 10.01
CA ILE A 88 11.63 -9.25 11.44
C ILE A 88 12.30 -10.36 12.25
N VAL A 89 13.21 -9.98 13.13
CA VAL A 89 13.79 -10.91 14.11
C VAL A 89 12.77 -11.21 15.19
N ILE A 90 12.24 -12.44 15.21
CA ILE A 90 11.40 -12.90 16.31
C ILE A 90 12.31 -13.27 17.47
N GLN A 91 13.23 -14.21 17.27
CA GLN A 91 14.17 -14.64 18.31
C GLN A 91 15.43 -15.21 17.67
N GLN A 92 16.51 -14.43 17.69
CA GLN A 92 17.77 -14.78 17.04
C GLN A 92 18.25 -16.20 17.39
N GLY A 93 18.59 -16.98 16.36
CA GLY A 93 19.12 -18.34 16.48
C GLY A 93 18.10 -19.41 16.89
N HIS A 94 16.81 -19.07 16.97
CA HIS A 94 15.77 -20.02 17.39
C HIS A 94 14.79 -20.30 16.25
N ARG A 95 14.75 -21.56 15.79
CA ARG A 95 13.85 -22.03 14.74
C ARG A 95 12.39 -21.63 14.98
N ILE A 96 11.78 -21.04 13.97
CA ILE A 96 10.33 -20.80 13.96
C ILE A 96 9.58 -22.12 13.75
N ASN A 97 8.61 -22.39 14.61
CA ASN A 97 7.74 -23.56 14.57
C ASN A 97 6.85 -23.53 13.30
N PRO A 98 6.58 -24.69 12.64
CA PRO A 98 5.64 -24.76 11.51
C PRO A 98 4.26 -24.17 11.81
N ASP A 99 3.81 -24.27 13.07
CA ASP A 99 2.53 -23.75 13.51
C ASP A 99 2.57 -22.21 13.62
N MET A 100 1.99 -21.55 12.63
CA MET A 100 1.71 -20.12 12.61
C MET A 100 0.23 -19.89 12.37
N PHE A 101 -0.34 -18.91 13.05
CA PHE A 101 -1.78 -18.63 12.96
C PHE A 101 -2.03 -17.14 12.76
N VAL A 102 -2.90 -16.78 11.81
CA VAL A 102 -3.30 -15.38 11.55
C VAL A 102 -4.71 -15.18 12.07
N ALA A 103 -4.90 -14.24 12.99
CA ALA A 103 -6.23 -13.84 13.46
C ALA A 103 -6.25 -12.41 13.99
N HIS A 104 -7.36 -11.72 13.74
CA HIS A 104 -7.64 -10.37 14.26
C HIS A 104 -6.55 -9.33 13.95
N GLY A 105 -5.90 -9.41 12.78
CA GLY A 105 -4.82 -8.50 12.39
C GLY A 105 -3.46 -8.80 13.03
N TYR A 106 -3.33 -9.96 13.67
CA TYR A 106 -2.08 -10.44 14.25
C TYR A 106 -1.68 -11.80 13.67
N LEU A 107 -0.37 -12.01 13.58
CA LEU A 107 0.25 -13.30 13.34
C LEU A 107 0.84 -13.81 14.65
N TYR A 108 0.45 -15.00 15.06
CA TYR A 108 1.00 -15.71 16.20
C TYR A 108 2.14 -16.60 15.71
N VAL A 109 3.36 -16.27 16.15
CA VAL A 109 4.59 -16.96 15.76
C VAL A 109 5.20 -17.64 16.97
N MET A 110 5.46 -18.94 16.85
CA MET A 110 5.99 -19.76 17.94
C MET A 110 7.45 -20.15 17.69
N THR A 111 8.26 -20.11 18.74
CA THR A 111 9.55 -20.82 18.85
C THR A 111 9.40 -21.93 19.89
N THR A 112 10.45 -22.72 20.15
CA THR A 112 10.41 -23.81 21.15
C THR A 112 9.93 -23.37 22.53
N ARG A 113 10.13 -22.10 22.93
CA ARG A 113 9.87 -21.62 24.29
C ARG A 113 9.07 -20.32 24.38
N ARG A 114 8.63 -19.76 23.25
CA ARG A 114 7.97 -18.45 23.24
C ARG A 114 6.91 -18.39 22.14
N VAL A 115 5.79 -17.73 22.45
CA VAL A 115 4.82 -17.28 21.46
C VAL A 115 4.93 -15.77 21.36
N THR A 116 5.03 -15.25 20.13
CA THR A 116 5.15 -13.83 19.82
C THR A 116 3.98 -13.42 18.97
N MET A 117 3.25 -12.40 19.40
CA MET A 117 2.16 -11.80 18.64
C MET A 117 2.72 -10.66 17.80
N VAL A 118 2.67 -10.80 16.48
CA VAL A 118 3.23 -9.85 15.52
C VAL A 118 2.09 -9.16 14.78
N LYS A 119 2.11 -7.83 14.68
CA LYS A 119 1.14 -7.12 13.83
C LYS A 119 1.39 -7.45 12.36
N VAL A 120 0.31 -7.73 11.61
CA VAL A 120 0.45 -8.00 10.17
C VAL A 120 0.94 -6.75 9.42
N GLN A 121 0.53 -5.56 9.89
CA GLN A 121 0.87 -4.25 9.31
C GLN A 121 1.11 -3.20 10.40
N GLU A 122 1.93 -2.21 10.09
CA GLU A 122 2.18 -1.03 10.95
C GLU A 122 2.19 0.27 10.14
N CYS A 123 1.20 0.48 9.25
CA CYS A 123 1.18 1.58 8.27
C CYS A 123 1.35 2.97 8.88
N HIS A 124 0.77 3.19 10.07
CA HIS A 124 0.85 4.45 10.83
C HIS A 124 2.28 4.94 11.14
N GLN A 125 3.30 4.07 11.04
CA GLN A 125 4.70 4.46 11.20
C GLN A 125 5.17 5.40 10.07
N HIS A 126 4.56 5.32 8.89
CA HIS A 126 4.91 6.14 7.73
C HIS A 126 4.11 7.45 7.76
N ARG A 127 4.81 8.55 8.03
CA ARG A 127 4.19 9.87 8.22
C ARG A 127 3.98 10.66 6.93
N THR A 128 4.68 10.28 5.85
CA THR A 128 4.56 10.93 4.56
C THR A 128 4.06 9.93 3.51
N CYS A 129 3.42 10.45 2.46
CA CYS A 129 2.97 9.62 1.36
C CYS A 129 4.11 8.86 0.69
N MET A 130 5.25 9.54 0.48
CA MET A 130 6.42 8.92 -0.15
C MET A 130 6.98 7.77 0.69
N ASP A 131 7.03 7.92 2.02
CA ASP A 131 7.46 6.83 2.91
C ASP A 131 6.46 5.66 2.91
N CYS A 132 5.17 5.98 2.91
CA CYS A 132 4.09 5.00 2.93
C CYS A 132 4.08 4.13 1.67
N LEU A 133 4.11 4.76 0.49
CA LEU A 133 4.14 4.04 -0.79
C LEU A 133 5.53 3.43 -1.05
N GLY A 134 6.59 4.06 -0.55
CA GLY A 134 7.97 3.58 -0.66
C GLY A 134 8.23 2.30 0.13
N ALA A 135 7.50 2.07 1.23
CA ALA A 135 7.58 0.83 2.01
C ALA A 135 7.15 -0.42 1.24
N ARG A 136 6.35 -0.25 0.17
CA ARG A 136 5.80 -1.34 -0.65
C ARG A 136 5.11 -2.44 0.17
N ASP A 137 4.55 -2.06 1.32
CA ASP A 137 3.78 -2.96 2.16
C ASP A 137 2.37 -3.14 1.56
N PRO A 138 1.94 -4.37 1.22
CA PRO A 138 0.65 -4.67 0.59
C PRO A 138 -0.58 -4.36 1.45
N TYR A 139 -0.42 -4.12 2.75
CA TYR A 139 -1.50 -3.64 3.60
C TYR A 139 -1.63 -2.12 3.57
N CYS A 140 -0.56 -1.41 3.24
CA CYS A 140 -0.47 0.04 3.42
C CYS A 140 -0.73 0.83 2.14
N GLY A 141 -1.37 1.97 2.34
CA GLY A 141 -1.59 2.97 1.31
C GLY A 141 -1.89 4.33 1.93
N TRP A 142 -1.87 5.34 1.08
CA TRP A 142 -1.98 6.72 1.52
C TRP A 142 -3.42 7.22 1.40
N CYS A 143 -3.98 7.66 2.53
CA CYS A 143 -5.24 8.37 2.57
C CYS A 143 -5.03 9.83 2.20
N SER A 144 -5.33 10.16 0.94
CA SER A 144 -5.01 11.47 0.35
C SER A 144 -5.65 12.64 1.10
N LEU A 145 -6.92 12.53 1.49
CA LEU A 145 -7.64 13.62 2.17
C LEU A 145 -7.41 13.65 3.69
N GLU A 146 -7.03 12.54 4.29
CA GLU A 146 -6.76 12.44 5.74
C GLU A 146 -5.26 12.63 6.08
N ASN A 147 -4.40 12.71 5.07
CA ASN A 147 -2.96 12.91 5.20
C ASN A 147 -2.30 11.87 6.15
N LYS A 148 -2.68 10.59 5.99
CA LYS A 148 -2.18 9.48 6.82
C LYS A 148 -1.91 8.23 6.00
N CYS A 149 -0.97 7.40 6.45
CA CYS A 149 -0.77 6.06 5.93
C CYS A 149 -1.61 5.06 6.74
N SER A 150 -2.48 4.28 6.08
CA SER A 150 -3.36 3.31 6.74
C SER A 150 -3.70 2.13 5.83
N ILE A 151 -4.37 1.14 6.40
CA ILE A 151 -5.06 0.13 5.60
C ILE A 151 -6.26 0.74 4.88
N ARG A 152 -6.71 0.11 3.78
CA ARG A 152 -7.82 0.62 2.96
C ARG A 152 -9.10 0.84 3.76
N ASN A 153 -9.44 -0.07 4.67
CA ASN A 153 -10.70 -0.01 5.44
C ASN A 153 -10.70 1.12 6.49
N ASP A 154 -9.53 1.60 6.91
CA ASP A 154 -9.39 2.70 7.89
C ASP A 154 -9.38 4.09 7.21
N CYS A 155 -9.57 4.11 5.89
CA CYS A 155 -9.58 5.30 5.05
C CYS A 155 -11.02 5.61 4.64
N ALA A 156 -11.55 6.75 5.10
CA ALA A 156 -12.91 7.15 4.78
C ALA A 156 -13.09 7.27 3.25
N GLU A 157 -14.25 6.84 2.75
CA GLU A 157 -14.63 6.96 1.33
C GLU A 157 -13.68 6.26 0.33
N ALA A 158 -12.79 5.36 0.79
CA ALA A 158 -11.87 4.64 -0.08
C ALA A 158 -12.54 3.71 -1.11
N THR A 159 -13.84 3.45 -0.95
CA THR A 159 -14.68 2.73 -1.92
C THR A 159 -15.27 3.64 -2.99
N SER A 160 -15.31 4.95 -2.78
CA SER A 160 -15.98 5.91 -3.65
C SER A 160 -15.11 6.34 -4.82
N ASP A 161 -13.82 6.61 -4.58
CA ASP A 161 -12.86 6.95 -5.63
C ASP A 161 -11.48 6.32 -5.33
N PRO A 162 -10.85 5.63 -6.31
CA PRO A 162 -9.52 5.02 -6.15
C PRO A 162 -8.41 5.96 -5.69
N LEU A 163 -8.56 7.27 -5.87
CA LEU A 163 -7.59 8.29 -5.47
C LEU A 163 -7.65 8.64 -3.98
N TYR A 164 -8.72 8.28 -3.28
CA TYR A 164 -8.81 8.48 -1.82
C TYR A 164 -7.77 7.65 -1.08
N TRP A 165 -7.56 6.40 -1.51
CA TRP A 165 -6.55 5.51 -0.94
C TRP A 165 -5.59 5.04 -2.04
N LEU A 166 -4.38 5.62 -2.03
CA LEU A 166 -3.35 5.32 -3.01
C LEU A 166 -2.53 4.11 -2.57
N SER A 167 -2.49 3.06 -3.38
CA SER A 167 -1.59 1.93 -3.16
C SER A 167 -0.19 2.21 -3.69
N TYR A 168 0.83 1.49 -3.21
CA TYR A 168 2.20 1.66 -3.71
C TYR A 168 2.36 1.38 -5.22
N LYS A 169 1.41 0.67 -5.86
CA LYS A 169 1.39 0.45 -7.31
C LYS A 169 1.10 1.70 -8.13
N SER A 170 0.35 2.67 -7.57
CA SER A 170 0.17 3.95 -8.26
C SER A 170 1.50 4.71 -8.32
N GLY A 171 2.36 4.52 -7.31
CA GLY A 171 3.70 5.09 -7.22
C GLY A 171 3.75 6.62 -7.15
N LYS A 172 2.60 7.30 -7.11
CA LYS A 172 2.49 8.75 -7.15
C LYS A 172 1.55 9.23 -6.07
N CYS A 173 2.03 10.17 -5.28
CA CYS A 173 1.29 10.82 -4.22
C CYS A 173 0.39 11.94 -4.74
N THR A 174 -0.57 12.36 -3.93
CA THR A 174 -1.27 13.62 -4.16
C THR A 174 -0.32 14.77 -3.86
N THR A 175 0.07 15.53 -4.89
CA THR A 175 1.06 16.60 -4.78
C THR A 175 0.72 17.78 -5.66
N ILE A 176 1.04 18.99 -5.20
CA ILE A 176 0.94 20.21 -6.00
C ILE A 176 2.14 20.22 -6.94
N SER A 177 1.92 19.92 -8.22
CA SER A 177 2.98 19.82 -9.22
C SER A 177 3.32 21.17 -9.86
N ASN A 178 2.37 22.11 -9.90
CA ASN A 178 2.60 23.45 -10.43
C ASN A 178 1.68 24.50 -9.79
N VAL A 179 2.16 25.74 -9.69
CA VAL A 179 1.39 26.91 -9.23
C VAL A 179 1.57 28.04 -10.23
N ASN A 180 0.47 28.52 -10.83
CA ASN A 180 0.50 29.58 -11.83
C ASN A 180 -0.51 30.71 -11.51
N PRO A 181 -0.07 31.98 -11.40
CA PRO A 181 1.32 32.43 -11.39
C PRO A 181 2.04 32.02 -10.09
N ALA A 182 3.33 31.68 -10.19
CA ALA A 182 4.14 31.31 -9.04
C ALA A 182 4.47 32.50 -8.11
N GLN A 183 4.40 33.72 -8.65
CA GLN A 183 4.69 34.97 -7.93
C GLN A 183 3.69 36.05 -8.33
N ILE A 184 3.32 36.88 -7.36
CA ILE A 184 2.35 37.98 -7.53
C ILE A 184 2.80 39.20 -6.73
N GLN A 185 2.34 40.39 -7.15
CA GLN A 185 2.55 41.62 -6.40
C GLN A 185 1.61 41.68 -5.20
N ARG A 186 2.10 42.17 -4.06
CA ARG A 186 1.32 42.28 -2.80
C ARG A 186 0.06 43.14 -2.94
N THR A 187 0.07 44.11 -3.84
CA THR A 187 -1.02 45.07 -4.06
C THR A 187 -2.10 44.54 -4.98
N THR A 188 -1.97 43.32 -5.49
CA THR A 188 -2.91 42.73 -6.45
C THR A 188 -3.54 41.48 -5.88
N THR A 189 -4.86 41.36 -6.02
CA THR A 189 -5.57 40.09 -5.86
C THR A 189 -5.55 39.32 -7.17
N ARG A 190 -5.27 38.02 -7.11
CA ARG A 190 -5.28 37.14 -8.29
C ARG A 190 -5.83 35.77 -7.93
N THR A 191 -6.31 35.05 -8.93
CA THR A 191 -6.64 33.64 -8.79
C THR A 191 -5.46 32.80 -9.26
N LEU A 192 -4.92 31.98 -8.37
CA LEU A 192 -3.87 31.03 -8.68
C LEU A 192 -4.48 29.75 -9.25
N ASN A 193 -3.85 29.18 -10.27
CA ASN A 193 -4.15 27.85 -10.77
C ASN A 193 -3.12 26.87 -10.20
N LEU A 194 -3.58 25.96 -9.34
CA LEU A 194 -2.77 24.89 -8.77
C LEU A 194 -3.06 23.61 -9.54
N VAL A 195 -2.02 23.05 -10.17
CA VAL A 195 -2.06 21.71 -10.75
C VAL A 195 -1.73 20.71 -9.65
N ILE A 196 -2.63 19.77 -9.41
CA ILE A 196 -2.51 18.78 -8.33
C ILE A 196 -2.68 17.39 -8.92
N ASP A 197 -1.62 16.59 -8.84
CA ASP A 197 -1.66 15.20 -9.29
C ASP A 197 -2.46 14.36 -8.29
N ASN A 198 -3.20 13.35 -8.77
CA ASN A 198 -3.97 12.42 -7.94
C ASN A 198 -4.90 13.11 -6.93
N LEU A 199 -5.53 14.22 -7.30
CA LEU A 199 -6.48 14.92 -6.44
C LEU A 199 -7.85 14.20 -6.48
N PRO A 200 -8.33 13.61 -5.37
CA PRO A 200 -9.59 12.85 -5.36
C PRO A 200 -10.80 13.75 -5.66
N MET A 201 -11.89 13.20 -6.19
CA MET A 201 -13.14 13.95 -6.30
C MET A 201 -13.91 13.91 -4.99
N THR A 202 -14.28 15.07 -4.45
CA THR A 202 -15.09 15.16 -3.22
C THR A 202 -16.57 15.22 -3.59
N GLU A 203 -17.38 14.22 -3.20
CA GLU A 203 -18.81 14.20 -3.51
C GLU A 203 -19.59 15.27 -2.70
N ASN A 204 -19.22 15.48 -1.43
CA ASN A 204 -19.90 16.41 -0.51
C ASN A 204 -18.96 17.46 0.11
N GLY A 205 -17.69 17.46 -0.28
CA GLY A 205 -16.65 18.33 0.27
C GLY A 205 -16.30 19.48 -0.67
N HIS A 206 -15.71 20.54 -0.10
CA HIS A 206 -15.08 21.63 -0.85
C HIS A 206 -13.63 21.77 -0.44
N TYR A 207 -12.77 22.08 -1.41
CA TYR A 207 -11.37 22.36 -1.16
C TYR A 207 -11.19 23.80 -0.67
N LEU A 208 -10.20 24.00 0.20
CA LEU A 208 -9.82 25.31 0.73
C LEU A 208 -8.34 25.53 0.46
N CYS A 209 -7.98 26.78 0.15
CA CYS A 209 -6.60 27.19 -0.07
C CYS A 209 -6.10 27.93 1.16
N VAL A 210 -5.06 27.39 1.80
CA VAL A 210 -4.48 27.96 3.02
C VAL A 210 -3.14 28.60 2.70
N PHE A 211 -3.08 29.92 2.85
CA PHE A 211 -1.90 30.75 2.61
C PHE A 211 -1.23 31.07 3.95
N THR A 212 0.00 30.59 4.16
CA THR A 212 0.73 30.84 5.42
C THR A 212 1.84 31.86 5.19
N MET A 213 1.81 32.96 5.93
CA MET A 213 2.76 34.07 5.82
C MET A 213 3.18 34.54 7.21
N TYR A 214 4.49 34.54 7.50
CA TYR A 214 5.06 34.89 8.83
C TYR A 214 4.30 34.26 10.02
N GLY A 215 3.91 32.98 9.91
CA GLY A 215 3.21 32.25 10.97
C GLY A 215 1.71 32.54 11.10
N LYS A 216 1.13 33.41 10.26
CA LYS A 216 -0.33 33.60 10.16
C LYS A 216 -0.86 32.90 8.91
N SER A 217 -1.94 32.14 9.07
CA SER A 217 -2.59 31.43 7.98
C SER A 217 -3.91 32.11 7.61
N GLN A 218 -4.11 32.36 6.32
CA GLN A 218 -5.33 32.92 5.74
C GLN A 218 -5.94 31.89 4.79
N THR A 219 -7.26 31.73 4.84
CA THR A 219 -7.96 30.71 4.07
C THR A 219 -8.91 31.33 3.06
N THR A 220 -8.92 30.81 1.83
CA THR A 220 -9.90 31.16 0.80
C THR A 220 -10.55 29.91 0.22
N ASN A 221 -11.74 30.07 -0.34
CA ASN A 221 -12.44 28.96 -1.00
C ASN A 221 -11.71 28.57 -2.29
N ALA A 222 -11.56 27.27 -2.54
CA ALA A 222 -11.04 26.76 -3.80
C ALA A 222 -12.18 26.40 -4.74
N THR A 223 -12.00 26.61 -6.04
CA THR A 223 -12.90 26.07 -7.07
C THR A 223 -12.19 24.96 -7.83
N ARG A 224 -12.87 23.84 -8.07
CA ARG A 224 -12.28 22.69 -8.76
C ARG A 224 -11.91 23.07 -10.19
N SER A 225 -10.72 22.65 -10.64
CA SER A 225 -10.30 22.72 -12.03
C SER A 225 -10.10 21.31 -12.60
N PRO A 226 -9.99 21.14 -13.93
CA PRO A 226 -9.75 19.82 -14.54
C PRO A 226 -8.45 19.15 -14.08
N THR A 227 -7.45 19.95 -13.69
CA THR A 227 -6.10 19.47 -13.34
C THR A 227 -5.72 19.77 -11.88
N GLY A 228 -6.65 20.22 -11.05
CA GLY A 228 -6.40 20.60 -9.67
C GLY A 228 -7.45 21.57 -9.13
N VAL A 229 -7.02 22.75 -8.68
CA VAL A 229 -7.91 23.78 -8.10
C VAL A 229 -7.49 25.20 -8.48
N PHE A 230 -8.46 26.10 -8.54
CA PHE A 230 -8.24 27.54 -8.58
C PHE A 230 -8.40 28.13 -7.17
N CYS A 231 -7.42 28.92 -6.75
CA CYS A 231 -7.32 29.53 -5.43
C CYS A 231 -7.26 31.06 -5.55
N PRO A 232 -8.31 31.81 -5.19
CA PRO A 232 -8.23 33.26 -5.06
C PRO A 232 -7.29 33.62 -3.90
N THR A 233 -6.40 34.59 -4.10
CA THR A 233 -5.49 35.07 -3.07
C THR A 233 -6.25 35.83 -1.97
N PRO A 234 -5.78 35.83 -0.71
CA PRO A 234 -6.36 36.63 0.36
C PRO A 234 -6.39 38.14 0.03
N SER A 235 -7.25 38.90 0.73
CA SER A 235 -7.30 40.36 0.58
C SER A 235 -5.95 41.00 0.90
N THR A 236 -5.56 41.99 0.09
CA THR A 236 -4.28 42.69 0.19
C THR A 236 -4.08 43.38 1.54
N ASP A 237 -5.17 43.81 2.19
CA ASP A 237 -5.15 44.47 3.50
C ASP A 237 -4.72 43.51 4.62
N THR A 238 -4.92 42.21 4.40
CA THR A 238 -4.54 41.17 5.36
C THR A 238 -3.13 40.66 5.14
N LEU A 239 -2.45 41.11 4.07
CA LEU A 239 -1.11 40.67 3.74
C LEU A 239 -0.06 41.43 4.57
N PRO A 240 0.87 40.72 5.23
CA PRO A 240 1.93 41.34 6.00
C PRO A 240 2.89 42.15 5.12
N LEU A 241 3.56 43.14 5.71
CA LEU A 241 4.59 43.93 5.01
C LEU A 241 5.78 43.04 4.69
N ILE A 242 6.28 43.13 3.45
CA ILE A 242 7.52 42.46 3.06
C ILE A 242 8.65 43.22 3.76
N GLN A 243 9.38 42.54 4.64
CA GLN A 243 10.53 43.16 5.29
C GLN A 243 11.57 43.48 4.21
N THR A 244 11.90 44.77 4.06
CA THR A 244 13.05 45.18 3.27
C THR A 244 14.30 44.87 4.07
N ASP A 245 15.17 44.01 3.53
CA ASP A 245 16.47 43.68 4.12
C ASP A 245 17.25 44.98 4.33
N THR A 246 17.24 45.47 5.56
CA THR A 246 18.03 46.63 5.99
C THR A 246 19.24 46.06 6.71
N ARG A 247 20.13 45.42 5.95
CA ARG A 247 21.48 45.17 6.41
C ARG A 247 22.30 46.45 6.17
N PRO A 248 22.82 47.11 7.23
CA PRO A 248 23.76 48.21 7.08
C PRO A 248 25.12 47.74 6.52
#